data_AF-A0A1B6FD42-F1
#
_entry.id   AF-A0A1B6FD42-F1
#
_cell.length_a   1.000
_cell.length_b   1.000
_cell.length_c   1.000
_cell.angle_alpha   90.00
_cell.angle_beta   90.00
_cell.angle_gamma   90.00
#
_symmetry.space_group_name_H-M   'P 1'
#
loop_
_entity.id
_entity.type
_entity.pdbx_description
1 polymer ?
#
loop_
_entity_poly.entity_id
_entity_poly.type
_entity_poly.pdbx_seq_one_letter_code
_entity_poly.pdbx_strand_id
1 'polypeptide(L)'
;MDKALQAQLIEGRNLISVLNVISKEDFSVSDDTILDKLFVCLENSAEIKDVLDSLYPEISNWLQTTLDGWGSGESKLIHGVQTFIIRFIGYIYSTVKGYKFLEKRNILSLIIGLVTKENADLSLVVAFIDTLRMLLKHHDGYIWVTNTSEGKRDVFTSTDHH
;
A
#
# COMPACT_ATOMS: atom_id res chain seq x y z
N MET A 1 29.11 -8.86 13.55
CA MET A 1 27.81 -8.56 12.93
C MET A 1 27.34 -9.82 12.24
N ASP A 2 26.14 -10.29 12.53
CA ASP A 2 25.61 -11.55 11.99
C ASP A 2 25.48 -11.46 10.46
N LYS A 3 25.91 -12.49 9.73
CA LYS A 3 25.84 -12.55 8.26
C LYS A 3 24.38 -12.57 7.79
N ALA A 4 23.49 -13.20 8.56
CA ALA A 4 22.06 -13.21 8.26
C ALA A 4 21.45 -11.80 8.35
N LEU A 5 21.80 -11.07 9.42
CA LEU A 5 21.37 -9.67 9.60
C LEU A 5 21.89 -8.74 8.48
N GLN A 6 23.12 -8.96 8.00
CA GLN A 6 23.63 -8.18 6.86
C GLN A 6 22.86 -8.46 5.55
N ALA A 7 22.55 -9.72 5.26
CA ALA A 7 21.81 -10.08 4.05
C ALA A 7 20.42 -9.45 4.04
N GLN A 8 19.71 -9.53 5.17
CA GLN A 8 18.39 -8.90 5.36
C GLN A 8 18.42 -7.38 5.15
N LEU A 9 19.45 -6.70 5.66
CA LEU A 9 19.62 -5.25 5.46
C LEU A 9 19.92 -4.90 4.00
N ILE A 10 20.66 -5.74 3.26
CA ILE A 10 20.93 -5.53 1.83
C ILE A 10 19.64 -5.70 1.02
N GLU A 11 18.90 -6.78 1.26
CA GLU A 11 17.61 -7.03 0.60
C GLU A 11 16.61 -5.91 0.88
N GLY A 12 16.56 -5.43 2.12
CA GLY A 12 15.69 -4.32 2.48
C GLY A 12 16.04 -3.00 1.82
N ARG A 13 17.33 -2.66 1.74
CA ARG A 13 17.80 -1.49 0.99
C ARG A 13 17.50 -1.61 -0.50
N ASN A 14 17.63 -2.81 -1.07
CA ASN A 14 17.28 -3.07 -2.45
C ASN A 14 15.79 -2.84 -2.70
N LEU A 15 14.91 -3.31 -1.80
CA LEU A 15 13.47 -3.07 -1.90
C LEU A 15 13.16 -1.58 -1.87
N ILE A 16 13.65 -0.83 -0.88
CA ILE A 16 13.43 0.62 -0.80
C ILE A 16 13.98 1.34 -2.04
N SER A 17 15.14 0.91 -2.57
CA SER A 17 15.68 1.47 -3.80
C SER A 17 14.76 1.23 -4.99
N VAL A 18 14.19 0.02 -5.12
CA VAL A 18 13.22 -0.30 -6.18
C VAL A 18 11.97 0.56 -6.03
N LEU A 19 11.41 0.64 -4.82
CA LEU A 19 10.24 1.48 -4.52
C LEU A 19 10.47 2.96 -4.87
N ASN A 20 11.65 3.48 -4.56
CA ASN A 20 12.02 4.85 -4.94
C ASN A 20 12.20 5.04 -6.45
N VAL A 21 12.60 4.01 -7.19
CA VAL A 21 12.74 4.08 -8.65
C VAL A 21 11.38 4.07 -9.32
N ILE A 22 10.48 3.16 -8.91
CA ILE A 22 9.16 3.04 -9.55
C ILE A 22 8.25 4.25 -9.28
N SER A 23 8.48 4.99 -8.19
CA SER A 23 7.71 6.20 -7.84
C SER A 23 8.19 7.47 -8.52
N LYS A 24 9.19 7.43 -9.40
CA LYS A 24 9.66 8.62 -10.13
C LYS A 24 8.77 8.91 -11.33
N GLU A 25 8.66 10.18 -11.70
CA GLU A 25 7.86 10.62 -12.86
C GLU A 25 8.43 10.14 -14.20
N ASP A 26 9.74 9.95 -14.29
CA ASP A 26 10.43 9.44 -15.49
C ASP A 26 10.41 7.91 -15.57
N PHE A 27 9.84 7.25 -14.56
CA PHE A 27 9.66 5.81 -14.59
C PHE A 27 8.63 5.45 -15.65
N SER A 28 9.12 4.79 -16.70
CA SER A 28 8.29 4.16 -17.70
C SER A 28 8.50 2.66 -17.62
N VAL A 29 7.40 1.92 -17.68
CA VAL A 29 7.44 0.48 -17.86
C VAL A 29 6.79 0.20 -19.19
N SER A 30 7.51 -0.46 -20.07
CA SER A 30 6.93 -0.93 -21.33
C SER A 30 5.98 -2.12 -21.14
N ASP A 31 5.95 -2.69 -19.93
CA ASP A 31 5.30 -3.95 -19.62
C ASP A 31 4.81 -3.98 -18.15
N ASP A 32 3.50 -3.84 -17.94
CA ASP A 32 2.85 -3.90 -16.62
C ASP A 32 3.20 -5.20 -15.86
N THR A 33 3.65 -6.25 -16.56
CA THR A 33 4.03 -7.53 -15.94
C THR A 33 5.20 -7.41 -14.96
N ILE A 34 6.03 -6.36 -15.01
CA ILE A 34 7.14 -6.20 -14.06
C ILE A 34 6.63 -5.86 -12.66
N LEU A 35 5.66 -4.95 -12.54
CA LEU A 35 5.08 -4.57 -11.25
C LEU A 35 4.28 -5.73 -10.65
N ASP A 36 3.58 -6.48 -11.49
CA ASP A 36 2.89 -7.70 -11.06
C ASP A 36 3.86 -8.78 -10.58
N LYS A 37 4.96 -9.03 -11.31
CA LYS A 37 6.01 -9.97 -10.87
C LYS A 37 6.62 -9.54 -9.55
N LEU A 38 6.91 -8.25 -9.38
CA LEU A 38 7.42 -7.72 -8.12
C LEU A 38 6.43 -7.99 -6.98
N PHE A 39 5.14 -7.69 -7.18
CA PHE A 39 4.12 -7.94 -6.17
C PHE A 39 3.98 -9.43 -5.83
N VAL A 40 3.96 -10.31 -6.83
CA VAL A 40 3.90 -11.77 -6.64
C VAL A 40 5.11 -12.28 -5.87
N CYS A 41 6.30 -11.76 -6.13
CA CYS A 41 7.51 -12.09 -5.35
C CYS A 41 7.38 -11.65 -3.89
N LEU A 42 6.81 -10.48 -3.63
CA LEU A 42 6.58 -9.97 -2.26
C LEU A 42 5.57 -10.82 -1.49
N GLU A 43 4.48 -11.27 -2.14
CA GLU A 43 3.45 -12.09 -1.50
C GLU A 43 3.92 -13.52 -1.22
N ASN A 44 4.69 -14.13 -2.12
CA ASN A 44 5.06 -15.54 -2.04
C ASN A 44 6.34 -15.81 -1.24
N SER A 45 7.12 -14.78 -0.90
CA SER A 45 8.38 -14.96 -0.17
C SER A 45 8.18 -14.81 1.34
N ALA A 46 8.27 -15.94 2.05
CA ALA A 46 8.26 -15.95 3.52
C ALA A 46 9.45 -15.17 4.11
N GLU A 47 10.62 -15.23 3.46
CA GLU A 47 11.84 -14.53 3.89
C GLU A 47 11.68 -13.00 3.81
N ILE A 48 10.97 -12.52 2.78
CA ILE A 48 10.69 -11.09 2.62
C ILE A 48 9.78 -10.57 3.74
N LYS A 49 8.91 -11.40 4.32
CA LYS A 49 7.98 -10.95 5.37
C LYS A 49 8.71 -10.49 6.64
N ASP A 50 9.73 -11.23 7.07
CA ASP A 50 10.55 -10.85 8.23
C ASP A 50 11.42 -9.62 7.93
N VAL A 51 11.88 -9.50 6.68
CA VAL A 51 12.63 -8.33 6.21
C VAL A 51 11.73 -7.08 6.17
N LEU A 52 10.51 -7.18 5.64
CA LEU A 52 9.53 -6.08 5.60
C LEU A 52 9.21 -5.53 6.98
N ASP A 53 9.07 -6.42 7.95
CA ASP A 53 8.82 -6.09 9.34
C ASP A 53 9.90 -5.20 9.97
N SER A 54 11.13 -5.30 9.48
CA SER A 54 12.27 -4.45 9.88
C SER A 54 12.32 -3.12 9.14
N LEU A 55 11.65 -3.01 7.99
CA LEU A 55 11.67 -1.86 7.09
C LEU A 55 10.42 -1.00 7.17
N TYR A 56 9.45 -1.33 8.01
CA TYR A 56 8.23 -0.53 8.13
C TYR A 56 8.49 0.98 8.34
N PRO A 57 9.51 1.43 9.10
CA PRO A 57 9.84 2.85 9.19
C PRO A 57 10.13 3.49 7.83
N GLU A 58 11.01 2.88 7.03
CA GLU A 58 11.40 3.34 5.71
C GLU A 58 10.23 3.25 4.71
N ILE A 59 9.51 2.13 4.71
CA ILE A 59 8.34 1.91 3.85
C ILE A 59 7.26 2.94 4.15
N SER A 60 6.97 3.21 5.41
CA SER A 60 5.96 4.19 5.79
C SER A 60 6.35 5.61 5.41
N ASN A 61 7.62 5.98 5.56
CA ASN A 61 8.09 7.29 5.12
C ASN A 61 7.97 7.41 3.59
N TRP A 62 8.39 6.38 2.85
CA TRP A 62 8.23 6.33 1.40
C TRP A 62 6.75 6.42 0.99
N LEU A 63 5.85 5.67 1.64
CA LEU A 63 4.41 5.71 1.38
C LEU A 63 3.85 7.10 1.61
N GLN A 64 4.17 7.72 2.76
CA GLN A 64 3.66 9.05 3.08
C GLN A 64 4.12 10.09 2.05
N THR A 65 5.42 10.17 1.77
CA THR A 65 5.96 11.09 0.75
C THR A 65 5.36 10.84 -0.64
N THR A 66 5.21 9.58 -1.04
CA THR A 66 4.68 9.21 -2.36
C THR A 66 3.21 9.55 -2.48
N LEU A 67 2.39 9.24 -1.46
CA LEU A 67 0.95 9.51 -1.46
C LEU A 67 0.66 11.01 -1.35
N ASP A 68 1.42 11.75 -0.55
CA ASP A 68 1.27 13.20 -0.43
C ASP A 68 1.60 13.90 -1.77
N GLY A 69 2.72 13.52 -2.40
CA GLY A 69 3.10 14.04 -3.72
C GLY A 69 2.12 13.66 -4.82
N TRP A 70 1.56 12.45 -4.78
CA TRP A 70 0.50 12.05 -5.70
C TRP A 70 -0.80 12.84 -5.45
N GLY A 71 -1.20 12.99 -4.18
CA GLY A 71 -2.43 13.65 -3.78
C GLY A 71 -2.47 15.15 -4.08
N SER A 72 -1.32 15.82 -3.96
CA SER A 72 -1.11 17.25 -4.28
C SER A 72 -0.95 17.51 -5.78
N GLY A 73 -0.62 16.50 -6.57
CA GLY A 73 -0.29 16.62 -7.99
C GLY A 73 1.16 17.05 -8.25
N GLU A 74 2.01 17.12 -7.23
CA GLU A 74 3.45 17.38 -7.36
C GLU A 74 4.22 16.22 -8.00
N SER A 75 3.69 15.00 -7.90
CA SER A 75 4.24 13.81 -8.55
C SER A 75 3.19 13.11 -9.42
N LYS A 76 3.50 12.94 -10.70
CA LYS A 76 2.69 12.14 -11.62
C LYS A 76 3.15 10.70 -11.65
N LEU A 77 2.50 9.88 -10.83
CA LEU A 77 2.67 8.43 -10.87
C LEU A 77 1.93 7.84 -12.08
N ILE A 78 2.61 6.96 -12.82
CA ILE A 78 1.94 6.17 -13.86
C ILE A 78 0.91 5.23 -13.23
N HIS A 79 -0.13 4.90 -14.00
CA HIS A 79 -1.28 4.16 -13.52
C HIS A 79 -0.92 2.79 -12.88
N GLY A 80 -0.05 2.00 -13.53
CA GLY A 80 0.40 0.71 -12.97
C GLY A 80 1.07 0.84 -11.60
N VAL A 81 1.81 1.94 -11.37
CA VAL A 81 2.46 2.22 -10.08
C VAL A 81 1.44 2.58 -9.01
N GLN A 82 0.42 3.36 -9.35
CA GLN A 82 -0.68 3.69 -8.44
C GLN A 82 -1.37 2.41 -7.94
N THR A 83 -1.72 1.52 -8.87
CA THR A 83 -2.34 0.22 -8.57
C THR A 83 -1.41 -0.67 -7.73
N PHE A 84 -0.12 -0.72 -8.08
CA PHE A 84 0.88 -1.45 -7.30
C PHE A 84 0.97 -0.94 -5.85
N ILE A 85 1.03 0.37 -5.64
CA ILE A 85 1.12 0.99 -4.31
C ILE A 85 -0.09 0.61 -3.46
N ILE A 86 -1.32 0.74 -4.01
CA ILE A 86 -2.53 0.40 -3.27
C ILE A 86 -2.52 -1.08 -2.87
N ARG A 87 -2.16 -1.99 -3.79
CA ARG A 87 -2.05 -3.42 -3.49
C ARG A 87 -0.98 -3.72 -2.44
N PHE A 88 0.17 -3.05 -2.53
CA PHE A 88 1.27 -3.19 -1.58
C PHE A 88 0.86 -2.75 -0.17
N ILE A 89 0.11 -1.65 -0.05
CA ILE A 89 -0.51 -1.22 1.21
C ILE A 89 -1.46 -2.30 1.75
N GLY A 90 -2.31 -2.88 0.91
CA GLY A 90 -3.17 -4.01 1.27
C GLY A 90 -2.39 -5.20 1.81
N TYR A 91 -1.29 -5.56 1.15
CA TYR A 91 -0.41 -6.63 1.61
C TYR A 91 0.15 -6.33 3.01
N ILE A 92 0.63 -5.12 3.29
CA ILE A 92 1.10 -4.73 4.64
C ILE A 92 -0.05 -4.79 5.66
N TYR A 93 -1.23 -4.31 5.29
CA TYR A 93 -2.43 -4.35 6.13
C TYR A 93 -2.91 -5.76 6.48
N SER A 94 -2.48 -6.79 5.73
CA SER A 94 -2.83 -8.17 6.02
C SER A 94 -2.29 -8.68 7.37
N THR A 95 -1.35 -7.97 7.98
CA THR A 95 -0.78 -8.29 9.29
C THR A 95 -1.15 -7.24 10.33
N VAL A 96 -1.33 -7.67 11.59
CA VAL A 96 -1.63 -6.76 12.71
C VAL A 96 -0.51 -5.73 12.91
N LYS A 97 0.75 -6.14 12.77
CA LYS A 97 1.91 -5.25 12.95
C LYS A 97 1.98 -4.20 11.84
N GLY A 98 1.82 -4.62 10.58
CA GLY A 98 1.76 -3.71 9.44
C GLY A 98 0.60 -2.72 9.56
N TYR A 99 -0.60 -3.20 9.95
CA TYR A 99 -1.75 -2.34 10.22
C TYR A 99 -1.44 -1.25 11.24
N LYS A 100 -0.96 -1.62 12.44
CA LYS A 100 -0.62 -0.64 13.49
C LYS A 100 0.45 0.35 13.06
N PHE A 101 1.32 -0.04 12.14
CA PHE A 101 2.35 0.85 11.63
C PHE A 101 1.77 1.90 10.68
N LEU A 102 0.97 1.47 9.71
CA LEU A 102 0.34 2.35 8.73
C LEU A 102 -0.78 3.21 9.33
N GLU A 103 -1.49 2.70 10.32
CA GLU A 103 -2.54 3.42 11.07
C GLU A 103 -1.98 4.67 11.75
N LYS A 104 -0.80 4.60 12.41
CA LYS A 104 -0.14 5.75 13.05
C LYS A 104 0.15 6.91 12.10
N ARG A 105 0.14 6.63 10.80
CA ARG A 105 0.50 7.55 9.72
C ARG A 105 -0.72 7.94 8.88
N ASN A 106 -1.92 7.50 9.27
CA ASN A 106 -3.18 7.75 8.57
C ASN A 106 -3.16 7.36 7.09
N ILE A 107 -2.37 6.33 6.73
CA ILE A 107 -2.20 5.91 5.33
C ILE A 107 -3.54 5.47 4.72
N LEU A 108 -4.41 4.83 5.51
CA LEU A 108 -5.72 4.38 5.04
C LEU A 108 -6.62 5.55 4.61
N SER A 109 -6.67 6.60 5.41
CA SER A 109 -7.45 7.81 5.09
C SER A 109 -6.88 8.54 3.87
N LEU A 110 -5.55 8.54 3.68
CA LEU A 110 -4.91 9.07 2.47
C LEU A 110 -5.34 8.32 1.21
N ILE A 111 -5.29 6.98 1.23
CA ILE A 111 -5.69 6.20 0.05
C ILE A 111 -7.19 6.31 -0.23
N ILE A 112 -8.04 6.38 0.81
CA ILE A 112 -9.48 6.65 0.65
C ILE A 112 -9.66 7.96 -0.12
N GLY A 113 -9.03 9.05 0.34
CA GLY A 113 -9.12 10.35 -0.32
C GLY A 113 -8.55 10.38 -1.75
N LEU A 114 -7.73 9.41 -2.14
CA LEU A 114 -7.25 9.27 -3.52
C LEU A 114 -8.23 8.49 -4.41
N VAL A 115 -8.86 7.44 -3.88
CA VAL A 115 -9.75 6.55 -4.65
C VAL A 115 -11.22 6.98 -4.64
N THR A 116 -11.65 7.86 -3.74
CA THR A 116 -13.02 8.38 -3.69
C THR A 116 -13.19 9.71 -4.42
N LYS A 117 -12.13 10.24 -5.06
CA LYS A 117 -12.24 11.44 -5.91
C LYS A 117 -13.22 11.19 -7.06
N GLU A 118 -13.99 12.21 -7.43
CA GLU A 118 -14.90 12.14 -8.59
C GLU A 118 -14.11 11.68 -9.84
N ASN A 119 -14.60 10.62 -10.50
CA ASN A 119 -13.96 9.95 -11.64
C ASN A 119 -12.68 9.16 -11.32
N ALA A 120 -12.53 8.64 -10.10
CA ALA A 120 -11.45 7.70 -9.82
C ALA A 120 -11.49 6.48 -10.75
N ASP A 121 -10.31 6.05 -11.19
CA ASP A 121 -10.17 4.89 -12.07
C ASP A 121 -10.66 3.62 -11.37
N LEU A 122 -11.50 2.84 -12.07
CA LEU A 122 -12.11 1.62 -11.53
C LEU A 122 -11.07 0.61 -11.03
N SER A 123 -9.92 0.52 -11.68
CA SER A 123 -8.85 -0.39 -11.25
C SER A 123 -8.23 0.00 -9.91
N LEU A 124 -8.17 1.31 -9.59
CA LEU A 124 -7.73 1.79 -8.27
C LEU A 124 -8.77 1.47 -7.21
N VAL A 125 -10.06 1.58 -7.55
CA VAL A 125 -11.17 1.17 -6.67
C VAL A 125 -11.10 -0.33 -6.38
N VAL A 126 -10.87 -1.16 -7.40
CA VAL A 126 -10.70 -2.62 -7.22
C VAL A 126 -9.49 -2.94 -6.34
N ALA A 127 -8.35 -2.29 -6.58
CA ALA A 127 -7.17 -2.44 -5.74
C ALA A 127 -7.45 -2.03 -4.28
N PHE A 128 -8.25 -0.99 -4.06
CA PHE A 128 -8.64 -0.54 -2.73
C PHE A 128 -9.58 -1.53 -2.04
N ILE A 129 -10.56 -2.10 -2.75
CA ILE A 129 -11.42 -3.17 -2.23
C ILE A 129 -10.58 -4.37 -1.80
N ASP A 130 -9.59 -4.76 -2.61
CA ASP A 130 -8.67 -5.84 -2.24
C ASP A 130 -7.87 -5.50 -0.98
N THR A 131 -7.46 -4.24 -0.82
CA THR A 131 -6.82 -3.74 0.40
C THR A 131 -7.73 -3.86 1.62
N LEU A 132 -9.00 -3.49 1.52
CA LEU A 132 -9.98 -3.68 2.60
C LEU A 132 -10.15 -5.16 2.94
N ARG A 133 -10.23 -6.03 1.93
CA ARG A 133 -10.28 -7.49 2.14
C ARG A 133 -9.06 -7.98 2.92
N MET A 134 -7.86 -7.47 2.61
CA MET A 134 -6.65 -7.84 3.35
C MET A 134 -6.68 -7.33 4.79
N LEU A 135 -7.17 -6.12 5.03
CA LEU A 135 -7.33 -5.55 6.37
C LEU A 135 -8.26 -6.42 7.25
N LEU A 136 -9.33 -6.96 6.67
CA LEU A 136 -10.30 -7.82 7.35
C LEU A 136 -9.75 -9.21 7.74
N LYS A 137 -8.49 -9.55 7.40
CA LYS A 137 -7.86 -10.82 7.81
C LYS A 137 -7.56 -10.89 9.32
N HIS A 138 -7.65 -9.78 10.05
CA HIS A 138 -7.41 -9.75 11.49
C HIS A 138 -8.45 -8.90 12.23
N HIS A 139 -8.54 -9.14 13.55
CA HIS A 139 -9.57 -8.55 14.40
C HIS A 139 -9.48 -7.02 14.50
N ASP A 140 -8.26 -6.46 14.55
CA ASP A 140 -8.05 -5.02 14.65
C ASP A 140 -8.59 -4.31 13.39
N GLY A 141 -8.37 -4.90 12.21
CA GLY A 141 -8.91 -4.38 10.95
C GLY A 141 -10.44 -4.49 10.86
N TYR A 142 -11.02 -5.59 11.34
CA TYR A 142 -12.48 -5.71 11.47
C TYR A 142 -13.06 -4.62 12.37
N ILE A 143 -12.48 -4.41 13.55
CA ILE A 143 -12.88 -3.34 14.49
C ILE A 143 -12.84 -1.99 13.79
N TRP A 144 -11.76 -1.70 13.06
CA TRP A 144 -11.62 -0.43 12.34
C TRP A 144 -12.76 -0.23 11.35
N VAL A 145 -13.03 -1.21 10.49
CA VAL A 145 -14.10 -1.14 9.48
C VAL A 145 -15.47 -0.94 10.12
N THR A 146 -15.78 -1.66 11.21
CA THR A 146 -17.13 -1.61 11.81
C THR A 146 -17.34 -0.45 12.76
N ASN A 147 -16.29 0.14 13.32
CA ASN A 147 -16.42 1.13 14.40
C ASN A 147 -16.00 2.54 14.02
N THR A 148 -15.17 2.73 12.99
CA THR A 148 -14.75 4.07 12.57
C THR A 148 -15.78 4.73 11.66
N SER A 149 -15.92 6.06 11.76
CA SER A 149 -16.80 6.83 10.87
C SER A 149 -16.34 6.76 9.40
N GLU A 150 -15.05 6.59 9.18
CA GLU A 150 -14.43 6.40 7.85
C GLU A 150 -14.80 5.02 7.29
N GLY A 151 -14.64 3.94 8.07
CA GLY A 151 -15.12 2.60 7.69
C GLY A 151 -16.64 2.52 7.50
N LYS A 152 -17.43 3.24 8.31
CA LYS A 152 -18.90 3.24 8.20
C LYS A 152 -19.43 4.04 7.01
N ARG A 153 -18.85 5.20 6.68
CA ARG A 153 -19.29 6.01 5.53
C ARG A 153 -18.86 5.37 4.22
N ASP A 154 -17.59 5.00 4.07
CA ASP A 154 -17.06 4.69 2.75
C ASP A 154 -17.32 3.23 2.30
N VAL A 155 -17.61 2.32 3.24
CA VAL A 155 -17.91 0.90 2.92
C VAL A 155 -19.40 0.61 2.82
N PHE A 156 -20.27 1.38 3.50
CA PHE A 156 -21.67 1.01 3.70
C PHE A 156 -22.71 2.05 3.25
N THR A 157 -22.35 3.24 2.79
CA THR A 157 -23.35 4.24 2.35
C THR A 157 -23.52 4.36 0.84
N SER A 158 -23.48 3.25 0.09
CA SER A 158 -23.93 3.22 -1.32
C SER A 158 -25.38 2.74 -1.52
N THR A 159 -26.21 2.78 -0.48
CA THR A 159 -27.64 2.49 -0.61
C THR A 159 -28.42 3.51 0.18
N ASP A 160 -28.72 4.64 -0.44
CA ASP A 160 -29.91 5.47 -0.17
C ASP A 160 -30.13 6.41 -1.35
N HIS A 161 -30.50 5.82 -2.49
CA HIS A 161 -31.17 6.54 -3.59
C HIS A 161 -32.46 5.79 -3.93
N HIS A 162 -33.50 6.06 -3.17
CA HIS A 162 -34.90 6.04 -3.61
C HIS A 162 -35.71 7.09 -2.86
#